data_AF-G0QFS6-F1
#
_entry.id   AF-G0QFS6-F1
#
_cell.length_a   1.000
_cell.length_b   1.000
_cell.length_c   1.000
_cell.angle_alpha   90.00
_cell.angle_beta   90.00
_cell.angle_gamma   90.00
#
_symmetry.space_group_name_H-M   'P 1'
#
loop_
_entity.id
_entity.type
_entity.pdbx_description
1 polymer ?
#
loop_
_entity_poly.entity_id
_entity_poly.type
_entity_poly.pdbx_seq_one_letter_code
_entity_poly.pdbx_strand_id
1 'polypeptide(L)' 'MESNSEKLVVSEDHYPEGGIGEMLGKELEESDIEMRTLAVDKIPHSGGKQELLENCGIDRKEIKKQALNLVENS' A
#
# COMPACT_ATOMS: atom_id res chain seq x y z
N MET A 1 10.25 13.42 -23.77
CA MET A 1 9.07 12.60 -23.45
C MET A 1 9.10 12.45 -21.95
N GLU A 2 8.11 13.01 -21.23
CA GLU A 2 7.98 12.70 -19.80
C GLU A 2 7.69 11.20 -19.70
N SER A 3 8.59 10.45 -19.07
CA SER A 3 8.31 9.07 -18.68
C SER A 3 7.34 9.12 -17.52
N ASN A 4 6.04 9.01 -17.79
CA ASN A 4 5.09 8.71 -16.71
C ASN A 4 5.32 7.25 -16.33
N SER A 5 6.19 7.02 -15.33
CA SER A 5 6.25 5.72 -14.67
C SER A 5 4.88 5.44 -14.05
N GLU A 6 4.32 4.26 -14.36
CA GLU A 6 3.09 3.81 -13.74
C GLU A 6 3.35 3.53 -12.26
N LYS A 7 2.39 3.91 -11.39
CA LYS A 7 2.53 3.87 -9.94
C LYS A 7 1.34 3.17 -9.33
N LEU A 8 1.58 2.34 -8.32
CA LEU A 8 0.55 1.56 -7.67
C LEU A 8 0.67 1.65 -6.16
N VAL A 9 -0.45 1.93 -5.50
CA VAL A 9 -0.58 1.78 -4.04
C VAL A 9 -1.62 0.70 -3.78
N VAL A 10 -1.23 -0.34 -3.06
CA VAL A 10 -2.10 -1.41 -2.59
C VAL A 10 -2.35 -1.20 -1.11
N SER A 11 -3.61 -1.23 -0.68
CA SER A 11 -3.97 -1.20 0.74
C SER A 11 -4.89 -2.38 1.02
N GLU A 12 -4.50 -3.19 2.00
CA GLU A 12 -5.22 -4.41 2.37
C GLU A 12 -5.36 -4.56 3.89
N ASP A 13 -6.58 -4.91 4.33
CA ASP A 13 -6.88 -5.26 5.73
C ASP A 13 -6.53 -6.75 5.96
N HIS A 14 -5.26 -7.07 5.71
CA HIS A 14 -4.70 -8.41 5.78
C HIS A 14 -3.19 -8.33 6.05
N TYR A 15 -2.61 -9.41 6.55
CA TYR A 15 -1.16 -9.56 6.64
C TYR A 15 -0.53 -9.58 5.23
N PRO A 16 0.71 -9.10 5.06
CA PRO A 16 1.33 -9.07 3.74
C PRO A 16 1.55 -10.47 3.15
N GLU A 17 1.80 -11.48 3.98
CA GLU A 17 2.04 -12.86 3.53
C GLU A 17 0.77 -13.49 2.93
N GLY A 18 0.89 -13.95 1.68
CA GLY A 18 -0.23 -14.48 0.89
C GLY A 18 -1.26 -13.43 0.48
N GLY A 19 -0.98 -12.15 0.73
CA GLY A 19 -1.87 -11.02 0.48
C GLY A 19 -1.92 -10.60 -0.98
N ILE A 20 -2.75 -9.59 -1.24
CA ILE A 20 -2.92 -8.98 -2.56
C ILE A 20 -1.62 -8.30 -2.99
N GLY A 21 -0.94 -7.60 -2.08
CA GLY A 21 0.33 -6.96 -2.35
C GLY A 21 1.42 -7.94 -2.75
N GLU A 22 1.47 -9.13 -2.14
CA GLU A 22 2.43 -10.17 -2.54
C GLU A 22 2.09 -10.78 -3.91
N MET A 23 0.80 -11.07 -4.16
CA MET A 23 0.34 -11.58 -5.46
C MET A 23 0.69 -10.60 -6.60
N LEU A 24 0.38 -9.32 -6.42
CA LEU A 24 0.68 -8.28 -7.41
C LEU A 24 2.19 -8.06 -7.56
N GLY A 25 2.94 -8.08 -6.46
CA GLY A 25 4.40 -7.94 -6.51
C GLY A 25 5.08 -9.03 -7.33
N LYS A 26 4.56 -10.27 -7.28
CA LYS A 26 5.03 -11.39 -8.11
C LYS A 26 4.66 -11.21 -9.59
N GLU A 27 3.43 -10.79 -9.87
CA GLU A 27 2.96 -10.62 -11.26
C GLU A 27 3.61 -9.41 -11.95
N LEU A 28 3.95 -8.37 -11.19
CA LEU A 28 4.48 -7.10 -11.69
C LEU A 28 6.01 -7.00 -11.56
N GLU A 29 6.71 -8.06 -11.17
CA GLU A 29 8.16 -8.05 -10.90
C GLU A 29 9.00 -7.55 -12.10
N GLU A 30 8.58 -7.89 -13.33
CA GLU A 30 9.26 -7.48 -14.57
C GLU A 30 8.69 -6.19 -15.18
N SER A 31 7.76 -5.51 -14.50
CA SER A 31 7.18 -4.26 -14.96
C SER A 31 7.94 -3.03 -14.46
N ASP A 32 7.80 -1.91 -15.15
CA ASP A 32 8.33 -0.61 -14.70
C ASP A 32 7.39 0.10 -13.70
N ILE A 33 6.50 -0.64 -13.03
CA ILE A 33 5.52 -0.08 -12.09
C ILE A 33 6.15 0.08 -10.71
N GLU A 34 6.22 1.31 -10.19
CA GLU A 34 6.62 1.51 -8.78
C GLU A 34 5.43 1.22 -7.86
N MET A 35 5.55 0.17 -7.05
CA MET A 35 4.49 -0.30 -6.15
C MET A 35 4.81 -0.03 -4.67
N ARG A 36 3.79 0.40 -3.90
CA ARG A 36 3.81 0.46 -2.44
C ARG A 36 2.65 -0.35 -1.87
N THR A 37 2.93 -1.14 -0.83
CA THR A 37 1.92 -1.96 -0.14
C THR A 37 1.73 -1.45 1.29
N LEU A 38 0.47 -1.24 1.66
CA LEU A 38 0.01 -0.94 3.02
C LEU A 38 -0.78 -2.15 3.51
N ALA A 39 -0.24 -2.85 4.51
CA ALA A 39 -0.82 -4.08 5.04
C ALA A 39 -0.75 -4.07 6.57
N VAL A 40 -1.54 -4.93 7.21
CA VAL A 40 -1.52 -5.12 8.66
C VAL A 40 -0.23 -5.84 9.05
N ASP A 41 0.61 -5.21 9.87
CA ASP A 41 1.92 -5.75 10.29
C ASP A 41 1.95 -6.21 11.76
N LYS A 42 0.84 -6.06 12.46
CA LYS A 42 0.73 -6.33 13.89
C LYS A 42 -0.66 -6.80 14.27
N ILE A 43 -0.75 -7.50 15.40
CA ILE A 43 -2.03 -7.93 15.97
C ILE A 43 -2.82 -6.67 16.38
N PRO A 44 -4.00 -6.42 15.80
CA PRO A 44 -4.84 -5.29 16.18
C PRO A 44 -5.36 -5.48 17.61
N HIS A 45 -5.38 -4.39 18.38
CA HIS A 45 -6.05 -4.37 19.67
C HIS A 45 -7.53 -4.01 19.49
N SER A 46 -8.35 -4.19 20.51
CA SER A 46 -9.75 -3.75 20.47
C SER A 46 -9.84 -2.25 20.22
N GLY A 47 -10.70 -1.81 19.30
CA GLY A 47 -10.86 -0.40 18.96
C GLY A 47 -12.01 -0.19 17.97
N GLY A 48 -12.32 1.08 17.70
CA GLY A 48 -13.28 1.44 16.67
C GLY A 48 -12.72 1.17 15.26
N LYS A 49 -13.57 0.87 14.27
CA LYS A 49 -13.12 0.55 12.90
C LYS A 49 -12.08 1.55 12.35
N GLN A 50 -12.34 2.85 12.49
CA GLN A 50 -11.43 3.90 11.99
C GLN A 50 -10.10 3.91 12.76
N GLU A 51 -10.14 3.70 14.07
CA GLU A 51 -8.95 3.63 14.92
C GLU A 51 -8.08 2.40 14.56
N LEU A 52 -8.70 1.27 14.24
CA LEU A 52 -8.00 0.08 13.77
C LEU A 52 -7.28 0.33 12.44
N LEU A 53 -7.99 0.92 11.46
CA LEU A 53 -7.39 1.25 10.16
C LEU A 53 -6.22 2.25 10.30
N GLU A 54 -6.38 3.27 11.15
CA GLU A 54 -5.33 4.25 11.44
C GLU A 54 -4.14 3.58 12.14
N ASN A 55 -4.39 2.76 13.15
CA ASN A 55 -3.34 2.05 13.88
C ASN A 55 -2.57 1.07 12.98
N CYS A 56 -3.25 0.42 12.04
CA CYS A 56 -2.65 -0.49 11.08
C CYS A 56 -2.01 0.23 9.88
N GLY A 57 -2.15 1.56 9.74
CA GLY A 57 -1.54 2.31 8.64
C GLY A 57 -2.17 2.02 7.26
N ILE A 58 -3.41 1.57 7.24
CA ILE A 58 -4.16 1.22 6.01
C ILE A 58 -5.35 2.15 5.77
N ASP A 59 -5.35 3.29 6.44
CA ASP A 59 -6.41 4.28 6.34
C ASP A 59 -6.20 5.23 5.15
N ARG A 60 -7.21 6.06 4.88
CA ARG A 60 -7.17 7.07 3.81
C ARG A 60 -5.99 8.05 3.92
N LYS A 61 -5.51 8.36 5.14
CA LYS A 61 -4.42 9.31 5.34
C LYS A 61 -3.12 8.69 4.85
N GLU A 62 -2.87 7.43 5.20
CA GLU A 62 -1.66 6.74 4.77
C GLU A 62 -1.68 6.42 3.27
N ILE A 63 -2.84 6.01 2.71
CA ILE A 63 -3.01 5.85 1.26
C ILE A 63 -2.65 7.15 0.52
N LYS A 64 -3.22 8.29 0.95
CA LYS A 64 -2.94 9.59 0.33
C LYS A 64 -1.46 9.94 0.42
N LYS A 65 -0.84 9.72 1.58
CA LYS A 65 0.58 10.01 1.80
C LYS A 65 1.47 9.19 0.87
N GLN A 66 1.23 7.89 0.73
CA GLN A 66 2.01 7.05 -0.18
C GLN A 66 1.79 7.43 -1.65
N ALA A 67 0.55 7.74 -2.04
CA ALA A 67 0.28 8.21 -3.38
C ALA A 67 1.03 9.52 -3.71
N LEU A 68 1.05 10.48 -2.78
CA LEU A 68 1.81 11.73 -2.96
C LEU A 68 3.32 11.47 -3.04
N ASN A 69 3.85 10.64 -2.13
CA ASN A 69 5.27 10.28 -2.14
C ASN A 69 5.69 9.66 -3.48
N LEU A 70 4.87 8.77 -4.06
CA LEU A 70 5.15 8.17 -5.36
C LEU A 70 5.14 9.19 -6.49
N VAL A 71 4.30 10.22 -6.42
CA VAL A 71 4.22 11.27 -7.44
C VAL A 71 5.35 12.30 -7.31
N GLU A 72 5.76 12.63 -6.09
CA GLU A 72 6.77 13.65 -5.81
C GLU A 72 8.22 13.16 -5.99
N ASN A 73 8.47 11.85 -5.89
CA ASN A 73 9.82 11.26 -6.04
C ASN A 73 10.13 10.79 -7.48
N SER A 74 9.41 11.31 -8.49
CA SER A 74 9.57 10.94 -9.92
C SER A 74 10.44 11.89 -10.73
#